data_AF-A0A7S2P7T4-F1
#
_entry.id   AF-A0A7S2P7T4-F1
#
_cell.length_a   1.000
_cell.length_b   1.000
_cell.length_c   1.000
_cell.angle_alpha   90.00
_cell.angle_beta   90.00
_cell.angle_gamma   90.00
#
_symmetry.space_group_name_H-M   'P 1'
#
loop_
_entity.id
_entity.type
_entity.pdbx_description
1 polymer ?
#
loop_
_entity_poly.entity_id
_entity_poly.type
_entity_poly.pdbx_seq_one_letter_code
_entity_poly.pdbx_strand_id
1 'polypeptide(L)'
;RLVQQARRGLALGFKPALAPDGSGGSYFLCDARKKRVGVFKPADEEPFSENNPRGYVPHDSSNEGSGGGGGGGVDDDAPTESLRQGIRPGELCLREVAAFILDHDGFSDVPMTTLAEAQHPALHVNGANWTLSEGGASVGVHSISSPLSSTNLMASASTGGTGISSSGDLVKKVGSFQEYVYSECSMDDLSPSKISVEEVHKIAILDIRIMNADRNVANIMCQRIPEDPDHFRLIPIDHGYSLRSVCDVAWFDWCWLDWPQTKVPLGKKARDYVLNLDIDE
;
A
#
# COMPACT_ATOMS: atom_id res chain seq x y z
N ARG A 1 9.40 9.87 14.72
CA ARG A 1 10.53 10.57 14.05
C ARG A 1 10.41 10.58 12.52
N LEU A 2 10.19 9.43 11.87
CA LEU A 2 10.11 9.31 10.41
C LEU A 2 9.01 10.16 9.77
N VAL A 3 7.81 10.19 10.37
CA VAL A 3 6.70 11.07 9.93
C VAL A 3 7.12 12.55 9.88
N GLN A 4 7.90 13.03 10.87
CA GLN A 4 8.39 14.41 10.85
C GLN A 4 9.42 14.65 9.74
N GLN A 5 10.25 13.64 9.42
CA GLN A 5 11.19 13.72 8.29
C GLN A 5 10.45 13.78 6.96
N ALA A 6 9.46 12.91 6.75
CA ALA A 6 8.60 12.93 5.57
C ALA A 6 7.87 14.28 5.43
N ARG A 7 7.29 14.80 6.51
CA ARG A 7 6.65 16.14 6.52
C ARG A 7 7.60 17.26 6.10
N ARG A 8 8.87 17.20 6.50
CA ARG A 8 9.89 18.19 6.06
C ARG A 8 10.19 18.08 4.56
N GLY A 9 10.25 16.86 4.02
CA GLY A 9 10.41 16.66 2.57
C GLY A 9 9.23 17.22 1.77
N LEU A 10 8.00 16.94 2.21
CA LEU A 10 6.78 17.50 1.63
C LEU A 10 6.77 19.03 1.66
N ALA A 11 7.15 19.64 2.80
CA ALA A 11 7.22 21.10 2.95
C ALA A 11 8.26 21.76 2.04
N LEU A 12 9.27 21.02 1.57
CA LEU A 12 10.25 21.47 0.58
C LEU A 12 9.81 21.19 -0.87
N GLY A 13 8.58 20.70 -1.08
CA GLY A 13 8.03 20.41 -2.41
C GLY A 13 8.44 19.06 -2.99
N PHE A 14 9.07 18.17 -2.21
CA PHE A 14 9.31 16.80 -2.66
C PHE A 14 7.99 16.03 -2.65
N LYS A 15 7.50 15.71 -3.84
CA LYS A 15 6.24 14.98 -4.04
C LYS A 15 6.39 13.52 -3.56
N PRO A 16 5.34 12.92 -2.95
CA PRO A 16 5.23 11.48 -2.82
C PRO A 16 5.38 10.82 -4.19
N ALA A 17 6.27 9.83 -4.31
CA ALA A 17 6.52 9.12 -5.56
C ALA A 17 5.79 7.78 -5.57
N LEU A 18 4.81 7.60 -6.46
CA LEU A 18 4.13 6.33 -6.64
C LEU A 18 5.15 5.25 -7.02
N ALA A 19 5.09 4.08 -6.38
CA ALA A 19 5.88 2.92 -6.74
C ALA A 19 5.61 2.55 -8.21
N PRO A 20 6.57 1.98 -8.96
CA PRO A 20 6.30 1.58 -10.34
C PRO A 20 5.29 0.44 -10.43
N ASP A 21 5.40 -0.53 -9.51
CA ASP A 21 4.64 -1.77 -9.49
C ASP A 21 3.59 -1.78 -8.36
N GLY A 22 2.81 -2.87 -8.28
CA GLY A 22 1.77 -3.10 -7.28
C GLY A 22 0.35 -2.82 -7.78
N SER A 23 -0.63 -3.22 -6.97
CA SER A 23 -2.06 -3.20 -7.30
C SER A 23 -2.82 -1.98 -6.76
N GLY A 24 -2.19 -1.16 -5.90
CA GLY A 24 -2.80 0.03 -5.31
C GLY A 24 -1.85 1.21 -5.22
N GLY A 25 -2.27 2.23 -4.48
CA GLY A 25 -1.47 3.42 -4.15
C GLY A 25 -0.39 3.10 -3.13
N SER A 26 0.88 3.07 -3.54
CA SER A 26 2.03 2.95 -2.65
C SER A 26 3.03 4.05 -2.95
N TYR A 27 3.26 4.96 -2.01
CA TYR A 27 4.02 6.19 -2.24
C TYR A 27 5.28 6.27 -1.40
N PHE A 28 6.44 6.40 -2.04
CA PHE A 28 7.69 6.71 -1.35
C PHE A 28 7.72 8.18 -0.91
N LEU A 29 7.97 8.42 0.38
CA LEU A 29 8.20 9.74 0.95
C LEU A 29 9.68 9.91 1.30
N CYS A 30 10.18 11.13 1.08
CA CYS A 30 11.57 11.48 1.35
C CYS A 30 11.70 12.51 2.47
N ASP A 31 12.88 12.57 3.09
CA ASP A 31 13.26 13.64 3.99
C ASP A 31 13.72 14.91 3.24
N ALA A 32 14.15 15.92 3.99
CA ALA A 32 14.69 17.17 3.44
C ALA A 32 15.97 17.01 2.61
N ARG A 33 16.62 15.85 2.67
CA ARG A 33 17.82 15.50 1.88
C ARG A 33 17.47 14.62 0.68
N LYS A 34 16.18 14.44 0.38
CA LYS A 34 15.67 13.58 -0.69
C LYS A 34 15.99 12.09 -0.47
N LYS A 35 16.30 11.67 0.76
CA LYS A 35 16.44 10.25 1.13
C LYS A 35 15.06 9.68 1.45
N ARG A 36 14.71 8.52 0.89
CA ARG A 36 13.49 7.79 1.25
C ARG A 36 13.47 7.47 2.75
N VAL A 37 12.33 7.72 3.39
CA VAL A 37 12.14 7.49 4.83
C VAL A 37 10.90 6.67 5.16
N GLY A 38 9.94 6.57 4.24
CA GLY A 38 8.76 5.76 4.43
C GLY A 38 7.98 5.52 3.15
N VAL A 39 7.08 4.56 3.23
CA VAL A 39 6.08 4.22 2.23
C VAL A 39 4.70 4.52 2.84
N PHE A 40 3.91 5.35 2.17
CA PHE A 40 2.52 5.60 2.54
C PHE A 40 1.58 4.86 1.58
N LYS A 41 0.65 4.07 2.12
CA LYS A 41 -0.37 3.35 1.36
C LYS A 41 -1.77 3.85 1.79
N PRO A 42 -2.39 4.78 1.04
CA PRO A 42 -3.71 5.31 1.36
C PRO A 42 -4.78 4.21 1.25
N ALA A 43 -5.68 4.15 2.24
CA ALA A 43 -6.75 3.16 2.30
C ALA A 43 -7.70 3.25 1.09
N ASP A 44 -8.07 4.46 0.70
CA ASP A 44 -8.97 4.72 -0.43
C ASP A 44 -8.31 4.48 -1.81
N GLU A 45 -7.04 4.11 -1.85
CA GLU A 45 -6.28 3.79 -3.06
C GLU A 45 -5.88 2.31 -3.15
N GLU A 46 -6.38 1.47 -2.25
CA GLU A 46 -6.18 0.01 -2.28
C GLU A 46 -6.87 -0.62 -3.51
N PRO A 47 -6.53 -1.87 -3.89
CA PRO A 47 -7.26 -2.59 -4.94
C PRO A 47 -8.76 -2.62 -4.65
N PHE A 48 -9.57 -2.29 -5.66
CA PHE A 48 -11.03 -2.14 -5.58
C PHE A 48 -11.52 -1.03 -4.65
N SER A 49 -10.66 -0.10 -4.23
CA SER A 49 -11.08 1.15 -3.59
C SER A 49 -11.38 2.22 -4.62
N GLU A 50 -12.20 3.21 -4.24
CA GLU A 50 -12.65 4.27 -5.15
C GLU A 50 -11.49 4.96 -5.87
N ASN A 51 -10.43 5.36 -5.16
CA ASN A 51 -9.36 6.19 -5.70
C ASN A 51 -8.14 5.36 -6.13
N ASN A 52 -8.31 4.10 -6.53
CA ASN A 52 -7.18 3.26 -6.95
C ASN A 52 -6.43 3.84 -8.18
N PRO A 53 -5.12 4.17 -8.08
CA PRO A 53 -4.37 4.80 -9.18
C PRO A 53 -3.99 3.86 -10.32
N ARG A 54 -4.30 2.56 -10.20
CA ARG A 54 -3.97 1.52 -11.18
C ARG A 54 -5.18 1.08 -12.01
N GLY A 55 -6.35 1.64 -11.73
CA GLY A 55 -7.59 1.30 -12.43
C GLY A 55 -8.24 0.01 -11.92
N TYR A 56 -7.74 -0.60 -10.84
CA TYR A 56 -8.45 -1.66 -10.12
C TYR A 56 -9.54 -1.02 -9.26
N VAL A 57 -10.59 -0.50 -9.89
CA VAL A 57 -11.77 0.09 -9.24
C VAL A 57 -12.96 -0.86 -9.38
N PRO A 58 -13.95 -0.84 -8.47
CA PRO A 58 -15.14 -1.68 -8.59
C PRO A 58 -15.86 -1.44 -9.92
N HIS A 59 -16.32 -2.51 -10.56
CA HIS A 59 -17.18 -2.37 -11.73
C HIS A 59 -18.63 -2.11 -11.28
N ASP A 60 -19.24 -1.03 -11.80
CA ASP A 60 -20.69 -0.82 -11.68
C ASP A 60 -21.42 -1.97 -12.40
N SER A 61 -21.83 -2.98 -11.66
CA SER A 61 -22.66 -4.09 -12.14
C SER A 61 -24.11 -3.67 -12.46
N SER A 62 -24.40 -2.36 -12.51
CA SER A 62 -25.73 -1.83 -12.79
C SER A 62 -26.14 -1.81 -14.28
N ASN A 63 -25.37 -2.43 -15.20
CA ASN A 63 -25.75 -2.43 -16.62
C ASN A 63 -25.59 -3.74 -17.40
N GLU A 64 -25.30 -4.88 -16.75
CA GLU A 64 -25.43 -6.20 -17.38
C GLU A 64 -26.50 -7.03 -16.68
N GLY A 65 -27.75 -6.86 -17.12
CA GLY A 65 -28.85 -7.75 -16.76
C GLY A 65 -30.18 -7.08 -16.43
N SER A 66 -30.83 -6.48 -17.44
CA SER A 66 -32.29 -6.35 -17.40
C SER A 66 -32.91 -7.74 -17.37
N GLY A 67 -33.38 -8.19 -16.21
CA GLY A 67 -34.22 -9.40 -16.12
C GLY A 67 -34.34 -10.02 -14.74
N GLY A 68 -35.25 -9.53 -13.91
CA GLY A 68 -35.79 -10.28 -12.77
C GLY A 68 -35.87 -9.47 -11.48
N GLY A 69 -37.09 -9.05 -11.12
CA GLY A 69 -37.33 -8.16 -9.99
C GLY A 69 -37.28 -8.81 -8.61
N GLY A 70 -37.20 -7.95 -7.60
CA GLY A 70 -37.33 -8.31 -6.18
C GLY A 70 -36.76 -7.20 -5.32
N GLY A 71 -37.62 -6.44 -4.65
CA GLY A 71 -37.24 -5.23 -3.93
C GLY A 71 -36.52 -5.46 -2.60
N GLY A 72 -35.76 -4.44 -2.21
CA GLY A 72 -35.72 -3.91 -0.85
C GLY A 72 -35.15 -4.81 0.25
N GLY A 73 -33.83 -4.81 0.35
CA GLY A 73 -33.06 -5.12 1.57
C GLY A 73 -31.67 -4.52 1.39
N VAL A 74 -31.27 -3.57 2.24
CA VAL A 74 -29.85 -3.16 2.33
C VAL A 74 -29.21 -4.18 3.24
N ASP A 75 -28.84 -5.32 2.67
CA ASP A 75 -28.03 -6.32 3.36
C ASP A 75 -26.57 -5.84 3.32
N ASP A 76 -25.95 -5.62 4.48
CA ASP A 76 -24.50 -5.33 4.66
C ASP A 76 -23.57 -6.47 4.16
N ASP A 77 -24.17 -7.51 3.58
CA ASP A 77 -23.60 -8.75 3.06
C ASP A 77 -23.54 -8.83 1.52
N ALA A 78 -23.82 -7.73 0.81
CA ALA A 78 -23.55 -7.68 -0.63
C ALA A 78 -22.03 -7.93 -0.87
N PRO A 79 -21.65 -8.84 -1.79
CA PRO A 79 -20.25 -9.15 -2.02
C PRO A 79 -19.55 -7.92 -2.61
N THR A 80 -18.84 -7.19 -1.77
CA THR A 80 -17.91 -6.15 -2.22
C THR A 80 -16.81 -6.83 -3.02
N GLU A 81 -16.61 -6.39 -4.27
CA GLU A 81 -15.46 -6.83 -5.08
C GLU A 81 -14.17 -6.61 -4.28
N SER A 82 -13.39 -7.67 -4.14
CA SER A 82 -12.14 -7.68 -3.37
C SER A 82 -11.16 -8.65 -4.02
N LEU A 83 -9.87 -8.38 -3.87
CA LEU A 83 -8.84 -9.27 -4.43
C LEU A 83 -8.76 -10.61 -3.69
N ARG A 84 -9.11 -10.62 -2.40
CA ARG A 84 -9.10 -11.82 -1.57
C ARG A 84 -10.29 -11.82 -0.61
N GLN A 85 -11.00 -12.93 -0.56
CA GLN A 85 -12.13 -13.11 0.36
C GLN A 85 -11.70 -12.87 1.81
N GLY A 86 -12.56 -12.19 2.56
CA GLY A 86 -12.36 -11.86 3.97
C GLY A 86 -11.49 -10.63 4.25
N ILE A 87 -11.22 -9.83 3.21
CA ILE A 87 -10.61 -8.50 3.32
C ILE A 87 -11.44 -7.52 2.49
N ARG A 88 -11.91 -6.44 3.14
CA ARG A 88 -12.62 -5.38 2.42
C ARG A 88 -11.63 -4.33 1.90
N PRO A 89 -11.85 -3.73 0.72
CA PRO A 89 -11.07 -2.58 0.26
C PRO A 89 -11.09 -1.45 1.31
N GLY A 90 -9.93 -0.83 1.54
CA GLY A 90 -9.74 0.21 2.56
C GLY A 90 -9.25 -0.32 3.91
N GLU A 91 -9.13 -1.64 4.09
CA GLU A 91 -8.70 -2.23 5.35
C GLU A 91 -7.29 -2.86 5.31
N LEU A 92 -6.59 -2.88 4.17
CA LEU A 92 -5.24 -3.46 4.10
C LEU A 92 -4.28 -2.66 5.00
N CYS A 93 -4.45 -1.34 5.07
CA CYS A 93 -3.64 -0.47 5.92
C CYS A 93 -3.65 -0.87 7.41
N LEU A 94 -4.77 -1.41 7.92
CA LEU A 94 -4.88 -1.86 9.31
C LEU A 94 -4.05 -3.13 9.55
N ARG A 95 -4.00 -4.02 8.55
CA ARG A 95 -3.27 -5.30 8.60
C ARG A 95 -1.76 -5.09 8.53
N GLU A 96 -1.31 -4.08 7.78
CA GLU A 96 0.08 -3.63 7.79
C GLU A 96 0.53 -3.17 9.18
N VAL A 97 -0.32 -2.43 9.88
CA VAL A 97 -0.06 -1.97 11.25
C VAL A 97 -0.13 -3.12 12.24
N ALA A 98 -1.12 -4.01 12.09
CA ALA A 98 -1.24 -5.20 12.93
C ALA A 98 -0.03 -6.11 12.82
N ALA A 99 0.52 -6.33 11.62
CA ALA A 99 1.73 -7.13 11.43
C ALA A 99 2.93 -6.58 12.20
N PHE A 100 3.11 -5.25 12.22
CA PHE A 100 4.15 -4.62 13.03
C PHE A 100 3.89 -4.77 14.54
N ILE A 101 2.65 -4.60 14.99
CA ILE A 101 2.29 -4.76 16.41
C ILE A 101 2.49 -6.20 16.87
N LEU A 102 2.15 -7.18 16.04
CA LEU A 102 2.26 -8.61 16.33
C LEU A 102 3.70 -9.14 16.18
N ASP A 103 4.61 -8.36 15.62
CA ASP A 103 6.04 -8.67 15.60
C ASP A 103 6.71 -8.27 16.92
N HIS A 104 6.43 -9.02 17.99
CA HIS A 104 6.92 -8.71 19.34
C HIS A 104 8.45 -8.63 19.37
N ASP A 105 8.97 -7.61 20.03
CA ASP A 105 10.40 -7.28 20.11
C ASP A 105 11.11 -7.13 18.75
N GLY A 106 10.36 -6.97 17.65
CA GLY A 106 10.90 -6.92 16.30
C GLY A 106 11.55 -8.23 15.87
N PHE A 107 11.07 -9.37 16.35
CA PHE A 107 11.66 -10.69 16.10
C PHE A 107 11.81 -11.03 14.61
N SER A 108 10.83 -10.63 13.80
CA SER A 108 10.70 -10.93 12.37
C SER A 108 11.24 -9.81 11.49
N ASP A 109 11.68 -8.71 12.09
CA ASP A 109 12.14 -7.48 11.44
C ASP A 109 11.08 -6.79 10.56
N VAL A 110 9.79 -6.81 10.95
CA VAL A 110 8.76 -6.01 10.28
C VAL A 110 9.11 -4.52 10.44
N PRO A 111 9.27 -3.74 9.34
CA PRO A 111 9.59 -2.33 9.46
C PRO A 111 8.51 -1.58 10.24
N MET A 112 8.94 -0.54 10.98
CA MET A 112 8.03 0.25 11.80
C MET A 112 6.85 0.76 11.00
N THR A 113 5.64 0.35 11.37
CA THR A 113 4.42 0.66 10.63
C THR A 113 3.36 1.27 11.55
N THR A 114 2.73 2.35 11.10
CA THR A 114 1.68 3.03 11.87
C THR A 114 0.61 3.59 10.94
N LEU A 115 -0.56 3.95 11.49
CA LEU A 115 -1.54 4.72 10.74
C LEU A 115 -1.10 6.19 10.66
N ALA A 116 -1.28 6.78 9.49
CA ALA A 116 -1.00 8.19 9.28
C ALA A 116 -2.09 8.84 8.42
N GLU A 117 -2.25 10.14 8.60
CA GLU A 117 -2.98 11.00 7.69
C GLU A 117 -1.98 11.76 6.81
N ALA A 118 -2.25 11.80 5.50
CA ALA A 118 -1.49 12.60 4.54
C ALA A 118 -2.43 13.38 3.62
N GLN A 119 -1.97 14.54 3.18
CA GLN A 119 -2.68 15.42 2.26
C GLN A 119 -1.66 15.99 1.29
N HIS A 120 -1.77 15.65 0.01
CA HIS A 120 -0.85 16.14 -1.02
C HIS A 120 -1.49 16.00 -2.42
N PRO A 121 -1.32 16.97 -3.34
CA PRO A 121 -1.90 16.92 -4.69
C PRO A 121 -1.46 15.73 -5.56
N ALA A 122 -0.39 15.05 -5.18
CA ALA A 122 0.14 13.89 -5.91
C ALA A 122 -0.47 12.55 -5.47
N LEU A 123 -1.28 12.55 -4.40
CA LEU A 123 -2.08 11.39 -4.03
C LEU A 123 -3.29 11.32 -4.95
N HIS A 124 -3.70 10.12 -5.34
CA HIS A 124 -4.70 9.95 -6.40
C HIS A 124 -6.11 10.19 -5.87
N VAL A 125 -6.94 10.93 -6.61
CA VAL A 125 -8.35 11.17 -6.27
C VAL A 125 -9.15 11.02 -7.55
N ASN A 126 -10.22 10.24 -7.54
CA ASN A 126 -11.09 10.10 -8.70
C ASN A 126 -11.66 11.46 -9.12
N GLY A 127 -11.56 11.76 -10.42
CA GLY A 127 -11.92 13.06 -10.98
C GLY A 127 -10.85 14.15 -10.84
N ALA A 128 -9.79 13.93 -10.07
CA ALA A 128 -8.56 14.72 -10.19
C ALA A 128 -7.77 14.16 -11.38
N ASN A 129 -8.07 14.66 -12.58
CA ASN A 129 -7.26 14.41 -13.78
C ASN A 129 -5.82 14.93 -13.56
N TRP A 130 -4.99 14.10 -12.95
CA TRP A 130 -3.54 14.20 -13.06
C TRP A 130 -3.10 12.94 -13.80
N THR A 131 -2.94 13.11 -15.10
CA THR A 131 -2.29 12.13 -15.97
C THR A 131 -0.95 11.72 -15.35
N LEU A 132 -0.63 10.43 -15.38
CA LEU A 132 0.68 9.85 -15.00
C LEU A 132 1.91 10.50 -15.69
N SER A 133 1.70 11.50 -16.56
CA SER A 133 2.70 12.16 -17.40
C SER A 133 3.34 13.43 -16.81
N GLU A 134 2.94 13.97 -15.65
CA GLU A 134 3.60 15.19 -15.12
C GLU A 134 4.87 14.91 -14.31
N GLY A 135 5.76 14.20 -15.00
CA GLY A 135 7.21 14.29 -14.93
C GLY A 135 7.83 14.31 -16.33
N GLY A 136 7.23 14.99 -17.32
CA GLY A 136 7.84 15.17 -18.65
C GLY A 136 6.85 15.66 -19.72
N ALA A 137 7.25 16.65 -20.50
CA ALA A 137 6.41 17.33 -21.49
C ALA A 137 5.65 16.39 -22.45
N SER A 138 4.32 16.49 -22.48
CA SER A 138 3.54 16.48 -23.72
C SER A 138 2.09 16.89 -23.46
N VAL A 139 1.59 17.73 -24.36
CA VAL A 139 0.22 18.26 -24.40
C VAL A 139 -0.74 17.10 -24.72
N GLY A 140 -1.80 16.95 -23.92
CA GLY A 140 -2.73 15.82 -23.99
C GLY A 140 -4.20 16.21 -23.85
N VAL A 141 -4.69 16.96 -24.82
CA VAL A 141 -6.03 16.89 -25.46
C VAL A 141 -7.24 16.43 -24.63
N HIS A 142 -7.89 17.35 -23.91
CA HIS A 142 -9.37 17.42 -23.83
C HIS A 142 -9.81 18.88 -23.62
N SER A 143 -9.69 19.69 -24.67
CA SER A 143 -10.43 20.95 -24.81
C SER A 143 -10.55 21.30 -26.28
N ILE A 144 -11.58 20.71 -26.91
CA ILE A 144 -12.26 21.30 -28.05
C ILE A 144 -13.76 21.23 -27.78
N SER A 145 -14.21 21.96 -26.75
CA SER A 145 -15.44 22.73 -26.91
C SER A 145 -15.00 24.11 -27.39
N SER A 146 -15.15 24.32 -28.69
CA SER A 146 -14.99 25.62 -29.34
C SER A 146 -16.03 26.60 -28.79
N PRO A 147 -15.64 27.86 -28.50
CA PRO A 147 -16.57 28.94 -28.76
C PRO A 147 -15.82 30.09 -29.44
N LEU A 148 -15.52 29.91 -30.73
CA LEU A 148 -15.23 31.03 -31.63
C LEU A 148 -16.13 30.92 -32.86
N SER A 149 -17.41 31.26 -32.67
CA SER A 149 -18.16 31.94 -33.72
C SER A 149 -18.20 33.41 -33.32
N SER A 150 -17.35 34.19 -33.99
CA SER A 150 -17.32 35.64 -33.88
C SER A 150 -18.50 36.22 -34.66
N THR A 151 -19.43 36.90 -33.98
CA THR A 151 -20.08 38.12 -34.49
C THR A 151 -20.75 38.93 -33.36
N ASN A 152 -20.17 40.12 -33.11
CA ASN A 152 -20.75 41.38 -32.63
C ASN A 152 -22.12 41.40 -31.90
N LEU A 153 -22.15 42.03 -30.70
CA LEU A 153 -22.76 43.37 -30.49
C LEU A 153 -22.57 43.87 -29.04
N MET A 154 -22.74 45.18 -28.89
CA MET A 154 -22.25 46.08 -27.84
C MET A 154 -22.90 46.00 -26.44
N ALA A 155 -22.10 46.45 -25.46
CA ALA A 155 -22.42 47.32 -24.30
C ALA A 155 -23.53 46.92 -23.30
N SER A 156 -23.16 46.80 -22.02
CA SER A 156 -23.54 47.75 -20.94
C SER A 156 -23.03 47.31 -19.57
N ALA A 157 -22.65 48.28 -18.75
CA ALA A 157 -22.11 48.13 -17.40
C ALA A 157 -23.13 47.64 -16.36
N SER A 158 -22.67 46.94 -15.30
CA SER A 158 -23.03 47.21 -13.89
C SER A 158 -22.48 46.16 -12.90
N THR A 159 -21.78 46.67 -11.87
CA THR A 159 -21.70 46.23 -10.46
C THR A 159 -21.66 44.75 -10.05
N GLY A 160 -20.57 44.40 -9.34
CA GLY A 160 -20.63 43.77 -8.02
C GLY A 160 -20.62 42.24 -7.97
N GLY A 161 -19.68 41.66 -7.22
CA GLY A 161 -19.79 40.27 -6.75
C GLY A 161 -18.48 39.51 -6.67
N THR A 162 -17.92 39.49 -5.47
CA THR A 162 -17.22 38.35 -4.83
C THR A 162 -16.20 37.56 -5.66
N GLY A 163 -14.92 37.78 -5.34
CA GLY A 163 -13.85 36.87 -5.73
C GLY A 163 -14.10 35.46 -5.18
N ILE A 164 -14.26 34.51 -6.10
CA ILE A 164 -14.22 33.07 -5.81
C ILE A 164 -12.75 32.67 -5.91
N SER A 165 -12.08 32.52 -4.78
CA SER A 165 -10.84 31.78 -4.69
C SER A 165 -11.17 30.28 -4.70
N SER A 166 -11.21 29.65 -5.87
CA SER A 166 -11.26 28.19 -5.97
C SER A 166 -9.87 27.60 -5.79
N SER A 167 -9.29 27.74 -4.60
CA SER A 167 -8.25 26.81 -4.15
C SER A 167 -8.98 25.53 -3.81
N GLY A 168 -8.96 24.53 -4.69
CA GLY A 168 -9.54 23.23 -4.40
C GLY A 168 -8.95 22.68 -3.10
N ASP A 169 -9.80 22.44 -2.10
CA ASP A 169 -9.36 21.87 -0.84
C ASP A 169 -8.74 20.50 -1.12
N LEU A 170 -7.48 20.34 -0.74
CA LEU A 170 -6.78 19.07 -0.90
C LEU A 170 -7.48 18.00 -0.05
N VAL A 171 -7.64 16.79 -0.58
CA VAL A 171 -8.28 15.70 0.16
C VAL A 171 -7.28 15.09 1.15
N LYS A 172 -7.71 14.94 2.41
CA LYS A 172 -6.97 14.20 3.43
C LYS A 172 -7.22 12.71 3.25
N LYS A 173 -6.16 11.92 3.31
CA LYS A 173 -6.20 10.47 3.15
C LYS A 173 -5.60 9.80 4.38
N VAL A 174 -6.24 8.74 4.84
CA VAL A 174 -5.75 7.87 5.92
C VAL A 174 -5.16 6.61 5.29
N GLY A 175 -4.07 6.11 5.84
CA GLY A 175 -3.40 4.92 5.33
C GLY A 175 -2.28 4.46 6.24
N SER A 176 -1.62 3.37 5.84
CA SER A 176 -0.43 2.89 6.56
C SER A 176 0.80 3.69 6.14
N PHE A 177 1.65 4.02 7.12
CA PHE A 177 2.97 4.59 6.92
C PHE A 177 4.00 3.62 7.48
N GLN A 178 4.73 2.96 6.59
CA GLN A 178 5.78 1.99 6.91
C GLN A 178 7.16 2.62 6.71
N GLU A 179 8.10 2.34 7.60
CA GLU A 179 9.49 2.74 7.47
C GLU A 179 10.10 2.20 6.16
N TYR A 180 10.82 3.06 5.45
CA TYR A 180 11.60 2.62 4.31
C TYR A 180 12.95 2.08 4.80
N VAL A 181 13.13 0.76 4.72
CA VAL A 181 14.40 0.09 5.02
C VAL A 181 15.17 -0.12 3.72
N TYR A 182 16.42 0.35 3.68
CA TYR A 182 17.28 0.09 2.53
C TYR A 182 17.57 -1.41 2.43
N SER A 183 17.37 -1.95 1.24
CA SER A 183 17.64 -3.35 0.89
C SER A 183 18.28 -3.38 -0.49
N GLU A 184 19.20 -4.31 -0.71
CA GLU A 184 19.90 -4.46 -1.98
C GLU A 184 18.99 -5.02 -3.08
N CYS A 185 18.10 -5.95 -2.73
CA CYS A 185 17.18 -6.62 -3.63
C CYS A 185 15.98 -7.23 -2.87
N SER A 186 15.02 -7.82 -3.59
CA SER A 186 14.05 -8.76 -3.01
C SER A 186 14.59 -10.20 -3.07
N MET A 187 13.85 -11.17 -2.52
CA MET A 187 14.19 -12.58 -2.64
C MET A 187 14.04 -13.12 -4.07
N ASP A 188 13.44 -12.38 -5.01
CA ASP A 188 13.40 -12.75 -6.43
C ASP A 188 14.80 -12.88 -7.03
N ASP A 189 15.76 -12.09 -6.53
CA ASP A 189 17.12 -12.02 -7.06
C ASP A 189 18.09 -13.01 -6.38
N LEU A 190 17.65 -13.74 -5.35
CA LEU A 190 18.51 -14.56 -4.52
C LEU A 190 18.08 -16.03 -4.46
N SER A 191 19.06 -16.92 -4.36
CA SER A 191 18.81 -18.31 -3.99
C SER A 191 18.53 -18.40 -2.49
N PRO A 192 17.55 -19.22 -2.05
CA PRO A 192 17.36 -19.51 -0.63
C PRO A 192 18.65 -19.99 0.06
N SER A 193 19.59 -20.63 -0.66
CA SER A 193 20.88 -21.06 -0.09
C SER A 193 21.75 -19.95 0.50
N LYS A 194 21.47 -18.68 0.16
CA LYS A 194 22.16 -17.50 0.72
C LYS A 194 21.56 -17.00 2.03
N ILE A 195 20.45 -17.60 2.47
CA ILE A 195 19.70 -17.19 3.64
C ILE A 195 19.89 -18.21 4.76
N SER A 196 20.14 -17.73 5.98
CA SER A 196 20.26 -18.61 7.15
C SER A 196 18.92 -19.24 7.52
N VAL A 197 18.98 -20.31 8.32
CA VAL A 197 17.79 -20.98 8.83
C VAL A 197 16.96 -20.03 9.70
N GLU A 198 17.64 -19.26 10.54
CA GLU A 198 17.04 -18.31 11.48
C GLU A 198 16.25 -17.22 10.76
N GLU A 199 16.79 -16.70 9.65
CA GLU A 199 16.15 -15.66 8.86
C GLU A 199 14.91 -16.17 8.13
N VAL A 200 14.89 -17.42 7.67
CA VAL A 200 13.66 -18.01 7.09
C VAL A 200 12.64 -18.31 8.18
N HIS A 201 13.07 -18.87 9.31
CA HIS A 201 12.19 -19.23 10.42
C HIS A 201 11.46 -18.03 11.00
N LYS A 202 12.10 -16.86 11.12
CA LYS A 202 11.42 -15.68 11.68
C LYS A 202 10.26 -15.20 10.79
N ILE A 203 10.43 -15.22 9.46
CA ILE A 203 9.37 -14.87 8.51
C ILE A 203 8.23 -15.89 8.58
N ALA A 204 8.58 -17.18 8.57
CA ALA A 204 7.60 -18.26 8.63
C ALA A 204 6.77 -18.22 9.91
N ILE A 205 7.38 -17.95 11.06
CA ILE A 205 6.68 -17.83 12.35
C ILE A 205 5.66 -16.70 12.30
N LEU A 206 6.03 -15.52 11.79
CA LEU A 206 5.08 -14.40 11.67
C LEU A 206 3.96 -14.72 10.70
N ASP A 207 4.28 -15.17 9.49
CA ASP A 207 3.29 -15.44 8.43
C ASP A 207 2.27 -16.50 8.87
N ILE A 208 2.71 -17.54 9.59
CA ILE A 208 1.81 -18.54 10.19
C ILE A 208 0.89 -17.90 11.23
N ARG A 209 1.45 -17.07 12.14
CA ARG A 209 0.67 -16.44 13.21
C ARG A 209 -0.40 -15.49 12.68
N ILE A 210 -0.07 -14.71 11.65
CA ILE A 210 -1.00 -13.73 11.06
C ILE A 210 -1.81 -14.31 9.89
N MET A 211 -1.63 -15.59 9.56
CA MET A 211 -2.27 -16.25 8.42
C MET A 211 -2.11 -15.44 7.13
N ASN A 212 -0.86 -15.05 6.82
CA ASN A 212 -0.55 -14.26 5.64
C ASN A 212 -0.90 -15.05 4.37
N ALA A 213 -1.71 -14.45 3.49
CA ALA A 213 -2.18 -15.06 2.26
C ALA A 213 -1.53 -14.47 0.99
N ASP A 214 -0.45 -13.71 1.12
CA ASP A 214 0.31 -13.15 0.00
C ASP A 214 1.81 -13.03 0.32
N ARG A 215 2.41 -14.05 0.96
CA ARG A 215 3.88 -14.10 1.11
C ARG A 215 4.51 -14.68 -0.15
N ASN A 216 4.79 -13.80 -1.09
CA ASN A 216 5.63 -14.08 -2.26
C ASN A 216 7.08 -13.55 -2.07
N VAL A 217 7.98 -13.91 -2.99
CA VAL A 217 9.41 -13.53 -2.93
C VAL A 217 9.65 -12.01 -3.11
N ALA A 218 8.76 -11.31 -3.81
CA ALA A 218 8.83 -9.85 -3.95
C ALA A 218 8.49 -9.13 -2.65
N ASN A 219 7.72 -9.77 -1.77
CA ASN A 219 7.35 -9.26 -0.45
C ASN A 219 8.40 -9.53 0.63
N ILE A 220 9.58 -10.06 0.28
CA ILE A 220 10.70 -10.27 1.20
C ILE A 220 11.91 -9.49 0.69
N MET A 221 12.28 -8.42 1.40
CA MET A 221 13.44 -7.61 1.08
C MET A 221 14.70 -8.21 1.70
N CYS A 222 15.83 -8.08 1.00
CA CYS A 222 17.12 -8.65 1.40
C CYS A 222 18.13 -7.55 1.67
N GLN A 223 18.61 -7.49 2.91
CA GLN A 223 19.66 -6.59 3.33
C GLN A 223 20.96 -7.36 3.59
N ARG A 224 22.07 -6.99 2.94
CA ARG A 224 23.35 -7.66 3.16
C ARG A 224 23.84 -7.45 4.59
N ILE A 225 24.36 -8.50 5.20
CA ILE A 225 24.97 -8.40 6.54
C ILE A 225 26.40 -7.87 6.36
N PRO A 226 26.76 -6.70 6.94
CA PRO A 226 28.09 -6.12 6.74
C PRO A 226 29.24 -7.01 7.23
N GLU A 227 29.01 -7.73 8.33
CA GLU A 227 29.99 -8.62 8.95
C GLU A 227 30.08 -9.99 8.27
N ASP A 228 29.07 -10.35 7.46
CA ASP A 228 29.00 -11.59 6.70
C ASP A 228 28.44 -11.33 5.29
N PRO A 229 29.28 -10.86 4.37
CA PRO A 229 28.84 -10.38 3.06
C PRO A 229 28.19 -11.45 2.18
N ASP A 230 28.38 -12.73 2.48
CA ASP A 230 27.77 -13.84 1.73
C ASP A 230 26.33 -14.14 2.15
N HIS A 231 25.87 -13.57 3.26
CA HIS A 231 24.55 -13.78 3.83
C HIS A 231 23.73 -12.49 3.88
N PHE A 232 22.41 -12.67 3.94
CA PHE A 232 21.44 -11.58 3.94
C PHE A 232 20.49 -11.73 5.12
N ARG A 233 20.09 -10.58 5.67
CA ARG A 233 18.94 -10.42 6.53
C ARG A 233 17.68 -10.27 5.67
N LEU A 234 16.63 -10.97 6.03
CA LEU A 234 15.30 -10.83 5.45
C LEU A 234 14.49 -9.77 6.22
N ILE A 235 13.78 -8.94 5.47
CA ILE A 235 12.86 -7.91 5.98
C ILE A 235 11.51 -8.16 5.30
N PRO A 236 10.48 -8.64 6.03
CA PRO A 236 9.16 -8.84 5.46
C PRO A 236 8.46 -7.50 5.29
N ILE A 237 7.82 -7.32 4.14
CA ILE A 237 6.95 -6.18 3.85
C ILE A 237 5.59 -6.67 3.33
N ASP A 238 4.67 -5.74 3.12
CA ASP A 238 3.40 -5.96 2.43
C ASP A 238 2.51 -7.04 3.08
N HIS A 239 2.00 -6.74 4.28
CA HIS A 239 1.17 -7.65 5.08
C HIS A 239 -0.34 -7.39 4.91
N GLY A 240 -0.72 -6.61 3.89
CA GLY A 240 -2.11 -6.21 3.65
C GLY A 240 -3.07 -7.39 3.51
N TYR A 241 -2.60 -8.55 3.04
CA TYR A 241 -3.39 -9.77 2.84
C TYR A 241 -3.28 -10.80 3.99
N SER A 242 -3.11 -10.33 5.23
CA SER A 242 -3.11 -11.15 6.45
C SER A 242 -4.41 -10.97 7.28
N LEU A 243 -4.57 -11.72 8.37
CA LEU A 243 -5.65 -11.57 9.36
C LEU A 243 -7.06 -11.46 8.73
N ARG A 244 -7.36 -12.40 7.85
CA ARG A 244 -8.61 -12.44 7.08
C ARG A 244 -9.76 -12.91 7.97
N SER A 245 -10.99 -12.47 7.68
CA SER A 245 -12.17 -12.97 8.38
C SER A 245 -12.51 -14.42 8.04
N VAL A 246 -11.87 -14.99 7.02
CA VAL A 246 -11.90 -16.40 6.66
C VAL A 246 -10.57 -17.07 7.03
N CYS A 247 -10.66 -18.29 7.57
CA CYS A 247 -9.49 -19.07 7.98
C CYS A 247 -9.03 -20.01 6.86
N ASP A 248 -8.59 -19.43 5.74
CA ASP A 248 -7.92 -20.17 4.65
C ASP A 248 -6.50 -19.64 4.46
N VAL A 249 -5.58 -20.52 4.09
CA VAL A 249 -4.27 -20.19 3.51
C VAL A 249 -3.99 -21.32 2.53
N ALA A 250 -3.63 -20.98 1.30
CA ALA A 250 -3.26 -21.96 0.29
C ALA A 250 -1.75 -22.26 0.37
N TRP A 251 -1.35 -23.45 -0.07
CA TRP A 251 0.05 -23.86 -0.07
C TRP A 251 0.96 -22.91 -0.89
N PHE A 252 0.40 -22.25 -1.91
CA PHE A 252 1.12 -21.30 -2.77
C PHE A 252 1.19 -19.87 -2.20
N ASP A 253 0.47 -19.58 -1.11
CA ASP A 253 0.50 -18.27 -0.47
C ASP A 253 1.83 -18.04 0.30
N TRP A 254 2.64 -19.08 0.50
CA TRP A 254 3.94 -19.01 1.20
C TRP A 254 5.10 -19.48 0.31
N CYS A 255 5.86 -18.53 -0.23
CA CYS A 255 7.00 -18.83 -1.09
C CYS A 255 8.12 -19.63 -0.39
N TRP A 256 8.20 -19.55 0.94
CA TRP A 256 9.23 -20.20 1.74
C TRP A 256 8.93 -21.67 2.06
N LEU A 257 7.71 -22.16 1.79
CA LEU A 257 7.24 -23.47 2.26
C LEU A 257 8.18 -24.63 1.87
N ASP A 258 8.68 -24.62 0.63
CA ASP A 258 9.54 -25.67 0.08
C ASP A 258 11.05 -25.46 0.30
N TRP A 259 11.45 -24.34 0.93
CA TRP A 259 12.86 -24.01 1.11
C TRP A 259 13.57 -25.01 2.05
N PRO A 260 14.84 -25.38 1.81
CA PRO A 260 15.55 -26.33 2.67
C PRO A 260 15.55 -25.97 4.17
N GLN A 261 15.55 -24.68 4.50
CA GLN A 261 15.55 -24.15 5.85
C GLN A 261 14.32 -24.55 6.66
N THR A 262 13.14 -24.69 6.02
CA THR A 262 11.91 -25.08 6.72
C THR A 262 11.91 -26.55 7.14
N LYS A 263 12.81 -27.36 6.57
CA LYS A 263 13.01 -28.77 6.92
C LYS A 263 13.92 -28.94 8.14
N VAL A 264 14.51 -27.85 8.62
CA VAL A 264 15.35 -27.82 9.82
C VAL A 264 14.47 -27.47 11.04
N PRO A 265 14.59 -28.19 12.17
CA PRO A 265 13.87 -27.85 13.40
C PRO A 265 14.18 -26.43 13.91
N LEU A 266 13.21 -25.80 14.56
CA LEU A 266 13.39 -24.45 15.14
C LEU A 266 14.59 -24.39 16.10
N GLY A 267 15.45 -23.39 15.90
CA GLY A 267 16.54 -23.07 16.81
C GLY A 267 16.06 -22.67 18.21
N LYS A 268 16.98 -22.60 19.18
CA LYS A 268 16.64 -22.21 20.57
C LYS A 268 15.96 -20.83 20.63
N LYS A 269 16.53 -19.82 19.95
CA LYS A 269 15.97 -18.45 19.92
C LYS A 269 14.53 -18.42 19.42
N ALA A 270 14.24 -19.12 18.32
CA ALA A 270 12.90 -19.18 17.73
C ALA A 270 11.89 -19.94 18.62
N ARG A 271 12.31 -21.05 19.24
CA ARG A 271 11.47 -21.77 20.20
C ARG A 271 11.16 -20.94 21.43
N ASP A 272 12.18 -20.30 22.01
CA ASP A 272 12.00 -19.43 23.17
C ASP A 272 11.06 -18.27 22.83
N TYR A 273 11.18 -17.67 21.65
CA TYR A 273 10.25 -16.64 21.18
C TYR A 273 8.81 -17.17 21.14
N VAL A 274 8.56 -18.26 20.41
CA VAL A 274 7.21 -18.83 20.25
C VAL A 274 6.58 -19.22 21.59
N LEU A 275 7.36 -19.82 22.50
CA LEU A 275 6.87 -20.27 23.81
C LEU A 275 6.59 -19.11 24.78
N ASN A 276 7.16 -17.93 24.55
CA ASN A 276 6.96 -16.74 25.38
C ASN A 276 5.95 -15.75 24.77
N LEU A 277 5.30 -16.10 23.66
CA LEU A 277 4.21 -15.28 23.13
C LEU A 277 3.03 -15.32 24.10
N ASP A 278 2.72 -14.16 24.68
CA ASP A 278 1.49 -13.97 25.44
C ASP A 278 0.33 -13.78 24.45
N ILE A 279 -0.79 -14.44 24.72
CA ILE A 279 -2.02 -14.33 23.90
C ILE A 279 -2.97 -13.26 24.46
N ASP A 280 -2.74 -12.84 25.70
CA ASP A 280 -3.60 -11.90 26.43
C ASP A 280 -3.04 -10.46 26.43
N GLU A 281 -1.78 -10.26 25.99
CA GLU A 281 -1.18 -8.95 25.64
C GLU A 281 -1.29 -8.65 24.14
#